data_AF-K1SYT3-F1
#
_entry.id   AF-K1SYT3-F1
#
_cell.length_a   1.000
_cell.length_b   1.000
_cell.length_c   1.000
_cell.angle_alpha   90.00
_cell.angle_beta   90.00
_cell.angle_gamma   90.00
#
_symmetry.space_group_name_H-M   'P 1'
#
loop_
_entity.id
_entity.type
_entity.pdbx_description
1 polymer ?
#
loop_
_entity_poly.entity_id
_entity_poly.type
_entity_poly.pdbx_seq_one_letter_code
_entity_poly.pdbx_strand_id
1 'polypeptide(L)'
;SIISDIAWGLGYCGMPHILVRFMAVKSEKELKKSSKIAIVWIALSLFAACFIGVVGRAYLVPALAKGSEETVFISMIKTIFSGNGLVVFIGGLFLCGILAAVMSTADSQLLVCASSVSKDIYKNILKPDAKDKKVLLVTRMTVLVVAVLAALIAWNPDSSIMNLVSDA
;
A
#
# COMPACT_ATOMS: atom_id res chain seq x y z
N SER A 1 -13.57 -11.53 9.19
CA SER A 1 -14.52 -11.55 10.33
C SER A 1 -14.68 -10.13 10.86
N ILE A 2 -15.87 -9.68 11.25
CA ILE A 2 -16.18 -8.29 11.65
C ILE A 2 -15.21 -7.75 12.73
N ILE A 3 -14.69 -8.65 13.58
CA ILE A 3 -13.70 -8.32 14.62
C ILE A 3 -12.34 -7.92 14.01
N SER A 4 -11.89 -8.59 12.95
CA SER A 4 -10.65 -8.26 12.22
C SER A 4 -10.78 -6.91 11.49
N ASP A 5 -11.95 -6.63 10.91
CA ASP A 5 -12.22 -5.35 10.24
C ASP A 5 -12.21 -4.15 11.21
N ILE A 6 -12.75 -4.33 12.42
CA ILE A 6 -12.71 -3.33 13.49
C ILE A 6 -11.28 -3.16 14.05
N ALA A 7 -10.53 -4.26 14.17
CA ALA A 7 -9.14 -4.22 14.62
C ALA A 7 -8.24 -3.43 13.65
N TRP A 8 -8.46 -3.57 12.33
CA TRP A 8 -7.80 -2.77 11.30
C TRP A 8 -8.12 -1.27 11.42
N GLY A 9 -9.38 -0.92 11.64
CA GLY A 9 -9.82 0.47 11.80
C GLY A 9 -9.25 1.16 13.04
N LEU A 10 -9.20 0.46 14.18
CA LEU A 10 -8.67 1.00 15.44
C LEU A 10 -7.12 1.01 15.47
N GLY A 11 -6.47 0.05 14.82
CA GLY A 11 -5.00 -0.05 14.80
C GLY A 11 -4.30 1.08 14.05
N TYR A 12 -4.95 1.69 13.06
CA TYR A 12 -4.37 2.76 12.24
C TYR A 12 -3.93 3.99 13.06
N CYS A 13 -4.66 4.32 14.13
CA CYS A 13 -4.35 5.45 15.02
C CYS A 13 -3.08 5.26 15.86
N GLY A 14 -2.63 4.01 16.06
CA GLY A 14 -1.47 3.67 16.88
C GLY A 14 -0.15 3.55 16.13
N MET A 15 -0.17 3.62 14.78
CA MET A 15 1.04 3.35 14.02
C MET A 15 1.99 4.57 14.07
N PRO A 16 3.25 4.38 14.49
CA PRO A 16 4.20 5.48 14.70
C PRO A 16 4.46 6.28 13.42
N HIS A 17 4.37 5.66 12.24
CA HIS A 17 4.56 6.34 10.95
C HIS A 17 3.50 7.40 10.63
N ILE A 18 2.28 7.27 11.18
CA ILE A 18 1.19 8.24 11.02
C ILE A 18 1.23 9.26 12.16
N LEU A 19 1.47 8.80 13.38
CA LEU A 19 1.60 9.63 14.57
C LEU A 19 2.70 10.70 14.41
N VAL A 20 3.86 10.34 13.87
CA VAL A 20 4.95 11.31 13.63
C VAL A 20 4.55 12.38 12.61
N ARG A 21 3.69 12.06 11.65
CA ARG A 21 3.14 13.06 10.70
C ARG A 21 2.16 14.00 11.39
N PHE A 22 1.34 13.50 12.32
CA PHE A 22 0.46 14.34 13.14
C PHE A 22 1.24 15.22 14.12
N MET A 23 2.33 14.71 14.70
CA MET A 23 3.21 15.46 15.62
C MET A 23 4.00 16.58 14.91
N ALA A 24 4.21 16.47 13.60
CA ALA A 24 4.86 17.52 12.79
C ALA A 24 3.92 18.70 12.45
N VAL A 25 2.63 18.63 12.79
CA VAL A 25 1.67 19.69 12.47
C VAL A 25 1.84 20.87 13.44
N LYS A 26 2.08 22.06 12.87
CA LYS A 26 2.41 23.30 13.59
C LYS A 26 1.33 23.82 14.54
N SER A 27 0.06 23.44 14.36
CA SER A 27 -1.06 23.99 15.16
C SER A 27 -2.28 23.07 15.15
N GLU A 28 -3.00 23.02 16.27
CA GLU A 28 -4.27 22.29 16.41
C GLU A 28 -5.34 22.72 15.38
N LYS A 29 -5.33 23.98 14.95
CA LYS A 29 -6.23 24.47 13.88
C LYS A 29 -5.90 23.85 12.52
N GLU A 30 -4.62 23.64 12.23
CA GLU A 30 -4.15 22.98 11.00
C GLU A 30 -4.45 21.48 11.03
N LEU A 31 -4.45 20.84 12.21
CA LEU A 31 -4.85 19.43 12.36
C LEU A 31 -6.30 19.20 11.91
N LYS A 32 -7.23 20.06 12.32
CA LYS A 32 -8.66 19.94 11.91
C LYS A 32 -8.85 20.16 10.42
N LYS A 33 -8.11 21.11 9.82
CA LYS A 33 -8.16 21.38 8.39
C LYS A 33 -7.57 20.22 7.57
N SER A 34 -6.40 19.73 7.97
CA SER A 34 -5.73 18.58 7.36
C SER A 34 -6.61 17.32 7.42
N SER A 35 -7.22 17.05 8.57
CA SER A 35 -8.12 15.90 8.74
C SER A 35 -9.34 15.98 7.82
N LYS A 36 -9.98 17.16 7.69
CA LYS A 36 -11.11 17.33 6.76
C LYS A 36 -10.70 17.08 5.31
N ILE A 37 -9.56 17.61 4.89
CA ILE A 37 -9.04 17.41 3.53
C ILE A 37 -8.78 15.92 3.29
N ALA A 38 -8.14 15.23 4.24
CA ALA A 38 -7.87 13.80 4.15
C ALA A 38 -9.16 12.97 4.06
N ILE A 39 -10.15 13.25 4.91
CA ILE A 39 -11.44 12.55 4.93
C ILE A 39 -12.19 12.75 3.60
N VAL A 40 -12.27 13.99 3.10
CA VAL A 40 -12.93 14.30 1.82
C VAL A 40 -12.22 13.57 0.67
N TRP A 41 -10.88 13.57 0.67
CA TRP A 41 -10.10 12.90 -0.37
C TRP A 41 -10.28 11.38 -0.35
N ILE A 42 -10.30 10.77 0.84
CA ILE A 42 -10.54 9.33 1.01
C ILE A 42 -11.97 8.98 0.57
N ALA A 43 -12.97 9.75 0.99
CA ALA A 43 -14.37 9.51 0.61
C ALA A 43 -14.57 9.58 -0.90
N LEU A 44 -13.97 10.58 -1.56
CA LEU A 44 -14.01 10.72 -3.01
C LEU A 44 -13.31 9.54 -3.72
N SER A 45 -12.14 9.15 -3.22
CA SER A 45 -11.35 8.05 -3.80
C SER A 45 -12.06 6.70 -3.65
N LEU A 46 -12.67 6.44 -2.49
CA LEU A 46 -13.46 5.22 -2.25
C LEU A 46 -14.71 5.19 -3.11
N PHE A 47 -15.41 6.32 -3.25
CA PHE A 47 -16.56 6.41 -4.13
C PHE A 47 -16.19 6.09 -5.59
N ALA A 48 -15.09 6.65 -6.08
CA ALA A 48 -14.57 6.35 -7.42
C ALA A 48 -14.20 4.86 -7.58
N ALA A 49 -13.53 4.28 -6.59
CA ALA A 49 -13.17 2.86 -6.59
C ALA A 49 -14.40 1.95 -6.64
N CYS A 50 -15.42 2.21 -5.82
CA CYS A 50 -16.69 1.49 -5.86
C CYS A 50 -17.40 1.63 -7.20
N PHE A 51 -17.44 2.85 -7.77
CA PHE A 51 -18.07 3.10 -9.05
C PHE A 51 -17.39 2.31 -10.18
N ILE A 52 -16.06 2.31 -10.22
CA ILE A 52 -15.24 1.51 -11.15
C ILE A 52 -15.53 0.02 -10.96
N GLY A 53 -15.62 -0.47 -9.72
CA GLY A 53 -15.96 -1.86 -9.43
C GLY A 53 -17.33 -2.28 -9.97
N VAL A 54 -18.36 -1.43 -9.77
CA VAL A 54 -19.72 -1.69 -10.27
C VAL A 54 -19.78 -1.66 -11.80
N VAL A 55 -19.17 -0.65 -12.43
CA VAL A 55 -19.11 -0.56 -13.90
C VAL A 55 -18.29 -1.71 -14.49
N GLY A 56 -17.16 -2.05 -13.86
CA GLY A 56 -16.32 -3.18 -14.23
C GLY A 56 -17.09 -4.49 -14.16
N ARG A 57 -17.86 -4.72 -13.10
CA ARG A 57 -18.75 -5.90 -12.99
C ARG A 57 -19.77 -5.96 -14.12
N ALA A 58 -20.36 -4.83 -14.52
CA ALA A 58 -21.37 -4.80 -15.57
C ALA A 58 -20.80 -5.05 -16.99
N TYR A 59 -19.59 -4.56 -17.27
CA TYR A 59 -18.98 -4.65 -18.62
C TYR A 59 -17.99 -5.81 -18.79
N LEU A 60 -17.40 -6.36 -17.71
CA LEU A 60 -16.35 -7.39 -17.76
C LEU A 60 -16.80 -8.76 -17.24
N VAL A 61 -18.10 -9.06 -17.30
CA VAL A 61 -18.70 -10.33 -16.81
C VAL A 61 -17.93 -11.60 -17.26
N PRO A 62 -17.47 -11.76 -18.52
CA PRO A 62 -16.69 -12.94 -18.91
C PRO A 62 -15.21 -12.90 -18.48
N ALA A 63 -14.62 -11.72 -18.25
CA ALA A 63 -13.21 -11.58 -17.86
C ALA A 63 -12.98 -11.74 -16.35
N LEU A 64 -14.03 -11.61 -15.53
CA LEU A 64 -13.99 -11.76 -14.07
C LEU A 64 -14.33 -13.17 -13.59
N ALA A 65 -14.65 -14.09 -14.51
CA ALA A 65 -15.16 -15.43 -14.21
C ALA A 65 -14.17 -16.39 -13.52
N LYS A 66 -12.95 -15.96 -13.17
CA LYS A 66 -11.90 -16.79 -12.56
C LYS A 66 -11.17 -16.10 -11.40
N GLY A 67 -11.90 -15.50 -10.46
CA GLY A 67 -11.31 -14.99 -9.21
C GLY A 67 -10.33 -13.82 -9.38
N SER A 68 -10.41 -13.11 -10.52
CA SER A 68 -9.51 -12.00 -10.86
C SER A 68 -10.08 -10.64 -10.45
N GLU A 69 -10.88 -10.61 -9.39
CA GLU A 69 -11.62 -9.42 -8.91
C GLU A 69 -10.68 -8.26 -8.54
N GLU A 70 -9.49 -8.58 -8.05
CA GLU A 70 -8.45 -7.60 -7.69
C GLU A 70 -7.85 -6.89 -8.92
N THR A 71 -8.05 -7.44 -10.13
CA THR A 71 -7.50 -6.89 -11.39
C THR A 71 -8.53 -6.14 -12.24
N VAL A 72 -9.75 -5.92 -11.73
CA VAL A 72 -10.85 -5.25 -12.45
C VAL A 72 -10.38 -3.93 -13.06
N PHE A 73 -9.70 -3.10 -12.29
CA PHE A 73 -9.25 -1.78 -12.76
C PHE A 73 -8.22 -1.87 -13.90
N ILE A 74 -7.27 -2.80 -13.79
CA ILE A 74 -6.26 -3.06 -14.84
C ILE A 74 -6.95 -3.55 -16.12
N SER A 75 -7.92 -4.46 -15.99
CA SER A 75 -8.68 -5.01 -17.12
C SER A 75 -9.58 -3.96 -17.77
N MET A 76 -10.16 -3.05 -16.98
CA MET A 76 -10.94 -1.91 -17.50
C MET A 76 -10.06 -0.95 -18.29
N ILE A 77 -8.87 -0.61 -17.80
CA ILE A 77 -7.93 0.24 -18.54
C ILE A 77 -7.57 -0.43 -19.87
N LYS A 78 -7.20 -1.71 -19.86
CA LYS A 78 -6.89 -2.43 -21.10
C LYS A 78 -8.07 -2.42 -22.07
N THR A 79 -9.29 -2.64 -21.60
CA THR A 79 -10.48 -2.73 -22.48
C THR A 79 -10.91 -1.38 -23.05
N ILE A 80 -10.98 -0.34 -22.20
CA ILE A 80 -11.41 1.01 -22.61
C ILE A 80 -10.36 1.66 -23.51
N PHE A 81 -9.07 1.39 -23.26
CA PHE A 81 -7.98 2.03 -23.98
C PHE A 81 -7.38 1.17 -25.11
N SER A 82 -8.06 0.09 -25.54
CA SER A 82 -7.68 -0.75 -26.69
C SER A 82 -8.28 -0.23 -28.00
N GLY A 83 -7.58 0.70 -28.66
CA GLY A 83 -8.04 1.21 -29.95
C GLY A 83 -6.92 1.84 -30.75
N ASN A 84 -6.81 3.16 -30.67
CA ASN A 84 -5.81 3.93 -31.41
C ASN A 84 -4.48 4.00 -30.64
N GLY A 85 -3.33 4.10 -31.32
CA GLY A 85 -2.01 4.09 -30.67
C GLY A 85 -1.83 5.16 -29.57
N LEU A 86 -2.46 6.33 -29.75
CA LEU A 86 -2.52 7.39 -28.74
C LEU A 86 -3.29 6.99 -27.48
N VAL A 87 -4.39 6.25 -27.63
CA VAL A 87 -5.25 5.81 -26.53
C VAL A 87 -4.53 4.72 -25.72
N VAL A 88 -3.82 3.82 -26.40
CA VAL A 88 -2.97 2.79 -25.76
C VAL A 88 -1.86 3.44 -24.92
N PHE A 89 -1.24 4.53 -25.40
CA PHE A 89 -0.23 5.26 -24.62
C PHE A 89 -0.80 5.81 -23.31
N ILE A 90 -2.00 6.40 -23.36
CA ILE A 90 -2.69 6.90 -22.17
C ILE A 90 -3.02 5.74 -21.20
N GLY A 91 -3.49 4.60 -21.73
CA GLY A 91 -3.71 3.40 -20.93
C GLY A 91 -2.44 2.91 -20.23
N GLY A 92 -1.30 2.90 -20.95
CA GLY A 92 0.01 2.60 -20.39
C GLY A 92 0.44 3.57 -19.28
N LEU A 93 0.18 4.87 -19.46
CA LEU A 93 0.46 5.89 -18.45
C LEU A 93 -0.31 5.63 -17.14
N PHE A 94 -1.60 5.25 -17.23
CA PHE A 94 -2.38 4.88 -16.05
C PHE A 94 -1.82 3.64 -15.35
N LEU A 95 -1.41 2.60 -16.10
CA LEU A 95 -0.79 1.41 -15.52
C LEU A 95 0.54 1.73 -14.84
N CYS A 96 1.37 2.58 -15.45
CA CYS A 96 2.59 3.09 -14.82
C CYS A 96 2.28 3.88 -13.54
N GLY A 97 1.20 4.67 -13.53
CA GLY A 97 0.74 5.38 -12.34
C GLY A 97 0.36 4.45 -11.18
N ILE A 98 -0.33 3.35 -11.47
CA ILE A 98 -0.65 2.31 -10.46
C ILE A 98 0.63 1.70 -9.90
N LEU A 99 1.55 1.29 -10.78
CA LEU A 99 2.84 0.72 -10.36
C LEU A 99 3.65 1.71 -9.51
N ALA A 100 3.69 2.99 -9.90
CA ALA A 100 4.37 4.03 -9.14
C ALA A 100 3.74 4.24 -7.75
N ALA A 101 2.40 4.23 -7.65
CA ALA A 101 1.70 4.35 -6.38
C ALA A 101 2.01 3.17 -5.43
N VAL A 102 1.95 1.94 -5.96
CA VAL A 102 2.29 0.70 -5.20
C VAL A 102 3.74 0.75 -4.75
N MET A 103 4.67 1.12 -5.64
CA MET A 103 6.10 1.20 -5.31
C MET A 103 6.38 2.23 -4.20
N SER A 104 5.77 3.42 -4.25
CA SER A 104 5.94 4.43 -3.19
C SER A 104 5.48 3.96 -1.81
N THR A 105 4.43 3.12 -1.78
CA THR A 105 3.88 2.54 -0.56
C THR A 105 4.79 1.43 -0.06
N ALA A 106 5.22 0.53 -0.95
CA ALA A 106 6.14 -0.55 -0.64
C ALA A 106 7.47 -0.02 -0.08
N ASP A 107 8.05 1.01 -0.70
CA ASP A 107 9.29 1.64 -0.24
C ASP A 107 9.15 2.19 1.18
N SER A 108 8.05 2.87 1.47
CA SER A 108 7.77 3.41 2.80
C SER A 108 7.64 2.31 3.85
N GLN A 109 6.93 1.21 3.55
CA GLN A 109 6.75 0.09 4.48
C GLN A 109 8.06 -0.68 4.72
N LEU A 110 8.82 -0.96 3.65
CA LEU A 110 10.13 -1.61 3.75
C LEU A 110 11.10 -0.79 4.61
N LEU A 111 11.14 0.53 4.43
CA LEU A 111 11.98 1.42 5.22
C LEU A 111 11.55 1.48 6.69
N VAL A 112 10.25 1.50 6.98
CA VAL A 112 9.74 1.47 8.36
C VAL A 112 10.12 0.15 9.03
N CYS A 113 9.87 -1.00 8.40
CA CYS A 113 10.26 -2.30 8.93
C CYS A 113 11.77 -2.39 9.17
N ALA A 114 12.58 -1.98 8.19
CA ALA A 114 14.03 -2.02 8.33
C ALA A 114 14.55 -1.07 9.40
N SER A 115 13.95 0.11 9.57
CA SER A 115 14.29 1.04 10.64
C SER A 115 13.92 0.49 12.02
N SER A 116 12.79 -0.19 12.16
CA SER A 116 12.42 -0.82 13.42
C SER A 116 13.38 -1.94 13.79
N VAL A 117 13.78 -2.78 12.84
CA VAL A 117 14.79 -3.82 13.10
C VAL A 117 16.16 -3.21 13.42
N SER A 118 16.60 -2.18 12.70
CA SER A 118 17.95 -1.64 12.91
C SER A 118 18.06 -0.73 14.14
N LYS A 119 17.05 0.09 14.44
CA LYS A 119 17.08 0.98 15.61
C LYS A 119 16.51 0.30 16.84
N ASP A 120 15.33 -0.31 16.76
CA ASP A 120 14.63 -0.82 17.93
C ASP A 120 15.22 -2.15 18.39
N ILE A 121 15.59 -3.05 17.47
CA ILE A 121 16.21 -4.34 17.82
C ILE A 121 17.73 -4.20 17.89
N TYR A 122 18.39 -3.81 16.79
CA TYR A 122 19.84 -3.88 16.73
C TYR A 122 20.54 -2.83 17.61
N LYS A 123 20.14 -1.55 17.51
CA LYS A 123 20.75 -0.49 18.33
C LYS A 123 20.24 -0.55 19.78
N ASN A 124 18.94 -0.69 20.02
CA ASN A 124 18.41 -0.59 21.39
C ASN A 124 18.61 -1.85 22.24
N ILE A 125 18.57 -3.05 21.65
CA ILE A 125 18.63 -4.33 22.40
C ILE A 125 19.99 -5.02 22.23
N LEU A 126 20.49 -5.19 21.00
CA LEU A 126 21.70 -6.00 20.76
C LEU A 126 23.01 -5.25 21.01
N LYS A 127 23.14 -4.02 20.49
CA LYS A 127 24.35 -3.19 20.59
C LYS A 127 24.03 -1.69 20.75
N PRO A 128 23.82 -1.22 22.00
CA PRO A 128 23.58 0.19 22.33
C PRO A 128 24.63 1.16 21.81
N ASP A 129 25.91 0.77 21.86
CA ASP A 129 27.04 1.60 21.42
C ASP A 129 27.35 1.50 19.91
N ALA A 130 26.44 0.97 19.11
CA ALA A 130 26.67 0.87 17.67
C ALA A 130 26.72 2.25 16.99
N LYS A 131 27.86 2.58 16.39
CA LYS A 131 28.04 3.77 15.53
C LYS A 131 26.99 3.80 14.40
N ASP A 132 26.50 5.00 14.07
CA ASP A 132 25.45 5.19 13.07
C ASP A 132 25.79 4.62 11.69
N LYS A 133 27.06 4.60 11.29
CA LYS A 133 27.51 3.93 10.05
C LYS A 133 27.20 2.43 10.04
N LYS A 134 27.36 1.73 11.18
CA LYS A 134 27.03 0.30 11.28
C LYS A 134 25.53 0.08 11.31
N VAL A 135 24.77 0.96 11.97
CA VAL A 135 23.31 0.90 12.00
C VAL A 135 22.74 1.07 10.59
N LEU A 136 23.26 2.02 9.79
CA LEU A 136 22.86 2.19 8.39
C LEU A 136 23.16 0.96 7.53
N LEU A 137 24.29 0.29 7.77
CA LEU A 137 24.64 -0.95 7.07
C LEU A 137 23.66 -2.07 7.44
N VAL A 138 23.33 -2.22 8.72
CA VAL A 138 22.31 -3.17 9.18
C VAL A 138 20.95 -2.85 8.58
N THR A 139 20.52 -1.59 8.54
CA THR A 139 19.26 -1.19 7.87
C THR A 139 19.25 -1.65 6.40
N ARG A 140 20.31 -1.41 5.64
CA ARG A 140 20.39 -1.83 4.22
C ARG A 140 20.33 -3.34 4.07
N MET A 141 21.01 -4.09 4.92
CA MET A 141 20.96 -5.55 4.93
C MET A 141 19.56 -6.05 5.29
N THR A 142 18.90 -5.45 6.27
CA THR A 142 17.53 -5.80 6.63
C THR A 142 16.56 -5.53 5.49
N VAL A 143 16.65 -4.39 4.80
CA VAL A 143 15.81 -4.11 3.61
C VAL A 143 15.98 -5.23 2.58
N LEU A 144 17.22 -5.66 2.32
CA LEU A 144 17.52 -6.72 1.35
C LEU A 144 16.90 -8.05 1.79
N VAL A 145 17.05 -8.44 3.06
CA VAL A 145 16.46 -9.67 3.61
C VAL A 145 14.93 -9.64 3.52
N VAL A 146 14.30 -8.54 3.96
CA VAL A 146 12.84 -8.39 3.92
C VAL A 146 12.33 -8.40 2.49
N ALA A 147 13.03 -7.76 1.55
CA ALA A 147 12.67 -7.77 0.13
C ALA A 147 12.73 -9.18 -0.48
N VAL A 148 13.76 -9.97 -0.14
CA VAL A 148 13.88 -11.37 -0.60
C VAL A 148 12.74 -12.22 -0.04
N LEU A 149 12.45 -12.10 1.25
CA LEU A 149 11.34 -12.83 1.88
C LEU A 149 10.00 -12.44 1.26
N ALA A 150 9.76 -11.14 1.04
CA ALA A 150 8.56 -10.65 0.38
C ALA A 150 8.42 -11.21 -1.05
N ALA A 151 9.52 -11.26 -1.81
CA ALA A 151 9.52 -11.82 -3.16
C ALA A 151 9.23 -13.33 -3.17
N LEU A 152 9.75 -14.08 -2.19
CA LEU A 152 9.47 -15.51 -2.04
C LEU A 152 7.99 -15.76 -1.71
N ILE A 153 7.40 -14.95 -0.83
CA ILE A 153 5.99 -15.04 -0.47
C ILE A 153 5.11 -14.68 -1.68
N ALA A 154 5.45 -13.59 -2.38
CA ALA A 154 4.72 -13.12 -3.55
C ALA A 154 4.83 -14.04 -4.78
N TRP A 155 5.78 -14.98 -4.80
CA TRP A 155 5.93 -15.93 -5.91
C TRP A 155 4.77 -16.92 -5.99
N ASN A 156 4.04 -17.19 -4.90
CA ASN A 156 2.87 -18.07 -4.92
C ASN A 156 1.62 -17.30 -5.42
N PRO A 157 1.14 -17.57 -6.64
CA PRO A 157 0.06 -16.79 -7.26
C PRO A 157 -1.34 -17.24 -6.82
N ASP A 158 -1.47 -18.37 -6.12
CA ASP A 158 -2.76 -18.93 -5.67
C ASP A 158 -3.33 -18.23 -4.42
N SER A 159 -2.52 -17.44 -3.72
CA SER A 159 -2.98 -16.61 -2.61
C SER A 159 -3.49 -15.26 -3.15
N SER A 160 -4.80 -15.16 -3.40
CA SER A 160 -5.45 -13.85 -3.58
C SER A 160 -5.09 -12.96 -2.38
N ILE A 161 -4.87 -11.66 -2.59
CA ILE A 161 -4.63 -10.71 -1.48
C ILE A 161 -5.76 -10.84 -0.46
N MET A 162 -7.00 -11.02 -0.93
CA MET A 162 -8.15 -11.26 -0.08
C MET A 162 -8.05 -12.54 0.76
N ASN A 163 -7.47 -13.64 0.25
CA ASN A 163 -7.26 -14.86 1.05
C ASN A 163 -6.17 -14.69 2.10
N LEU A 164 -5.07 -14.01 1.74
CA LEU A 164 -4.00 -13.67 2.69
C LEU A 164 -4.48 -12.76 3.83
N VAL A 165 -5.44 -11.88 3.55
CA VAL A 165 -5.99 -10.93 4.53
C VAL A 165 -7.20 -11.49 5.28
N SER A 166 -8.04 -12.31 4.63
CA SER A 166 -9.23 -12.89 5.27
C SER A 166 -8.88 -13.89 6.38
N ASP A 167 -7.71 -14.54 6.29
CA ASP A 167 -7.21 -15.49 7.29
C ASP A 167 -6.35 -14.83 8.40
N ALA A 168 -6.24 -13.50 8.40
CA ALA A 168 -5.52 -12.69 9.41
C ALA A 168 -6.47 -11.99 10.41
#